data_AF-A0A2H4U843-F1
#
_entry.id   AF-A0A2H4U843-F1
#
_cell.length_a   1.000
_cell.length_b   1.000
_cell.length_c   1.000
_cell.angle_alpha   90.00
_cell.angle_beta   90.00
_cell.angle_gamma   90.00
#
_symmetry.space_group_name_H-M   'P 1'
#
loop_
_entity.id
_entity.type
_entity.pdbx_description
1 polymer ?
#
loop_
_entity_poly.entity_id
_entity_poly.type
_entity_poly.pdbx_seq_one_letter_code
_entity_poly.pdbx_strand_id
1 'polypeptide(L)'
;MRNMLKIALEGAFTNFKRIFFAADRVTDMEMRKQISTLSVKPAKKVDEDACIGCGGCANVCPTNAIEMKKLASPVKLTDSWTKTEVPELNSLKCVVCYYCHDFCPVFLLYGEKGTIHPNTVGNQEVDVSELINQPVKISDDKLKVISQYLSDKTILKNREG
;
A
#
# COMPACT_ATOMS: atom_id res chain seq x y z
N MET A 1 6.75 -5.01 47.69
CA MET A 1 7.24 -6.39 47.54
C MET A 1 6.22 -7.37 46.95
N ARG A 2 4.95 -7.37 47.39
CA ARG A 2 3.91 -8.29 46.88
C ARG A 2 3.71 -8.23 45.35
N ASN A 3 3.85 -7.04 44.75
CA ASN A 3 3.77 -6.87 43.30
C ASN A 3 5.00 -7.42 42.55
N MET A 4 6.20 -7.33 43.14
CA MET A 4 7.44 -7.86 42.55
C MET A 4 7.43 -9.39 42.48
N LEU A 5 6.99 -10.06 43.55
CA LEU A 5 6.90 -11.51 43.57
C LEU A 5 5.85 -12.03 42.58
N LYS A 6 4.71 -11.35 42.47
CA LYS A 6 3.67 -11.68 41.50
C LYS A 6 4.18 -11.59 40.06
N ILE A 7 4.87 -10.51 39.70
CA ILE A 7 5.48 -10.34 38.36
C ILE A 7 6.51 -11.45 38.08
N ALA A 8 7.36 -11.78 39.04
CA ALA A 8 8.35 -12.85 38.88
C ALA A 8 7.71 -14.22 38.63
N LEU A 9 6.66 -14.56 39.38
CA LEU A 9 5.94 -15.83 39.23
C LEU A 9 5.17 -15.90 37.89
N GLU A 10 4.51 -14.82 37.48
CA GLU A 10 3.82 -14.73 36.18
C GLU A 10 4.80 -14.87 35.01
N GLY A 11 5.98 -14.25 35.10
CA GLY A 11 7.05 -14.38 34.12
C GLY A 11 7.61 -15.82 34.06
N ALA A 12 7.88 -16.43 35.21
CA ALA A 12 8.35 -17.81 35.30
C ALA A 12 7.33 -18.79 34.70
N PHE A 13 6.05 -18.63 35.03
CA PHE A 13 4.98 -19.46 34.47
C PHE A 13 4.82 -19.28 32.95
N THR A 14 4.94 -18.05 32.45
CA THR A 14 4.88 -17.77 31.00
C THR A 14 6.04 -18.41 30.26
N ASN A 15 7.28 -18.31 30.79
CA ASN A 15 8.44 -18.98 30.21
C ASN A 15 8.33 -20.51 30.29
N PHE A 16 7.85 -21.05 31.41
CA PHE A 16 7.55 -22.48 31.53
C PHE A 16 6.60 -22.93 30.41
N LYS A 17 5.51 -22.20 30.18
CA LYS A 17 4.58 -22.49 29.06
C LYS A 17 5.25 -22.45 27.69
N ARG A 18 6.12 -21.47 27.44
CA ARG A 18 6.86 -21.32 26.17
C ARG A 18 7.85 -22.47 25.92
N ILE A 19 8.57 -22.90 26.96
CA ILE A 19 9.60 -23.95 26.86
C ILE A 19 8.93 -25.31 26.64
N PHE A 20 8.01 -25.69 27.53
CA PHE A 20 7.47 -27.05 27.56
C PHE A 20 6.30 -27.29 26.61
N PHE A 21 5.52 -26.25 26.30
CA PHE A 21 4.33 -26.40 25.45
C PHE A 21 4.42 -25.64 24.13
N ALA A 22 5.57 -25.01 23.83
CA ALA A 22 5.71 -24.15 22.65
C ALA A 22 4.62 -23.04 22.56
N ALA A 23 3.96 -22.73 23.67
CA ALA A 23 2.99 -21.65 23.74
C ALA A 23 3.69 -20.34 23.34
N ASP A 24 3.01 -19.47 22.59
CA ASP A 24 3.58 -18.24 22.00
C ASP A 24 4.70 -18.42 20.96
N ARG A 25 4.98 -19.63 20.43
CA ARG A 25 5.83 -19.75 19.23
C ARG A 25 5.05 -19.28 18.01
N VAL A 26 5.14 -17.99 17.71
CA VAL A 26 4.47 -17.34 16.57
C VAL A 26 5.26 -17.52 15.28
N THR A 27 5.84 -18.70 15.05
CA THR A 27 6.57 -18.92 13.82
C THR A 27 5.83 -19.88 12.92
N ASP A 28 5.52 -19.37 11.74
CA ASP A 28 4.96 -20.16 10.65
C ASP A 28 5.97 -21.25 10.25
N MET A 29 5.63 -22.49 10.57
CA MET A 29 6.48 -23.65 10.29
C MET A 29 6.55 -23.95 8.80
N GLU A 30 5.52 -23.58 8.04
CA GLU A 30 5.49 -23.72 6.59
C GLU A 30 6.47 -22.72 5.96
N MET A 31 6.45 -21.45 6.38
CA MET A 31 7.44 -20.44 5.97
C MET A 31 8.87 -20.89 6.30
N ARG A 32 9.11 -21.45 7.51
CA ARG A 32 10.44 -21.98 7.87
C ARG A 32 10.90 -23.09 6.93
N LYS A 33 10.01 -24.03 6.64
CA LYS A 33 10.29 -25.13 5.71
C LYS A 33 10.61 -24.58 4.33
N GLN A 34 9.82 -23.62 3.84
CA GLN A 34 10.05 -22.98 2.55
C GLN A 34 11.41 -22.26 2.48
N ILE A 35 11.83 -21.60 3.57
CA ILE A 35 13.16 -20.99 3.65
C ILE A 35 14.24 -22.07 3.61
N SER A 36 14.12 -23.14 4.39
CA SER A 36 15.13 -24.20 4.44
C SER A 36 15.23 -25.00 3.13
N THR A 37 14.15 -25.09 2.36
CA THR A 37 14.12 -25.74 1.04
C THR A 37 14.31 -24.78 -0.12
N LEU A 38 14.58 -23.49 0.15
CA LEU A 38 14.69 -22.43 -0.86
C LEU A 38 13.48 -22.36 -1.82
N SER A 39 12.29 -22.71 -1.34
CA SER A 39 11.05 -22.72 -2.11
C SER A 39 10.15 -21.52 -1.82
N VAL A 40 10.71 -20.46 -1.23
CA VAL A 40 9.98 -19.22 -0.94
C VAL A 40 9.56 -18.56 -2.25
N LYS A 41 8.25 -18.37 -2.43
CA LYS A 41 7.71 -17.63 -3.56
C LYS A 41 7.51 -16.16 -3.17
N PRO A 42 8.18 -15.21 -3.84
CA PRO A 42 7.95 -13.81 -3.58
C PRO A 42 6.51 -13.45 -3.97
N ALA A 43 5.81 -12.74 -3.08
CA ALA A 43 4.48 -12.26 -3.39
C ALA A 43 4.51 -11.21 -4.51
N LYS A 44 3.44 -11.17 -5.30
CA LYS A 44 3.24 -10.12 -6.31
C LYS A 44 3.23 -8.75 -5.62
N LYS A 45 4.03 -7.82 -6.14
CA LYS A 45 4.20 -6.48 -5.55
C LYS A 45 3.36 -5.40 -6.24
N VAL A 46 2.79 -5.75 -7.39
CA VAL A 46 2.04 -4.84 -8.24
C VAL A 46 0.71 -5.51 -8.58
N ASP A 47 -0.36 -4.81 -8.27
CA ASP A 47 -1.70 -5.14 -8.71
C ASP A 47 -1.92 -4.46 -10.07
N GLU A 48 -1.69 -5.24 -11.14
CA GLU A 48 -1.81 -4.76 -12.52
C GLU A 48 -3.23 -4.36 -12.89
N ASP A 49 -4.25 -4.98 -12.28
CA ASP A 49 -5.64 -4.72 -12.57
C ASP A 49 -6.06 -3.38 -11.97
N ALA A 50 -5.70 -3.15 -10.71
CA ALA A 50 -5.94 -1.89 -10.02
C ALA A 50 -5.02 -0.73 -10.52
N CYS A 51 -3.87 -1.05 -11.14
CA CYS A 51 -2.92 -0.05 -11.62
C CYS A 51 -3.47 0.77 -12.80
N ILE A 52 -3.32 2.09 -12.74
CA ILE A 52 -3.73 3.02 -13.81
C ILE A 52 -2.60 3.34 -14.81
N GLY A 53 -1.38 2.86 -14.56
CA GLY A 53 -0.23 3.10 -15.44
C GLY A 53 0.33 4.53 -15.48
N CYS A 54 0.10 5.34 -14.43
CA CYS A 54 0.51 6.75 -14.43
C CYS A 54 2.01 7.01 -14.24
N GLY A 55 2.79 6.00 -13.82
CA GLY A 55 4.23 6.15 -13.58
C GLY A 55 4.64 6.95 -12.34
N GLY A 56 3.69 7.45 -11.55
CA GLY A 56 3.99 8.25 -10.35
C GLY A 56 4.88 7.53 -9.34
N CYS A 57 4.68 6.22 -9.16
CA CYS A 57 5.49 5.39 -8.27
C CYS A 57 6.96 5.31 -8.68
N ALA A 58 7.26 5.26 -9.98
CA ALA A 58 8.61 5.28 -10.51
C ALA A 58 9.28 6.64 -10.25
N ASN A 59 8.54 7.73 -10.49
CA ASN A 59 9.04 9.09 -10.32
C ASN A 59 9.38 9.44 -8.86
N VAL A 60 8.59 8.97 -7.89
CA VAL A 60 8.82 9.26 -6.46
C VAL A 60 9.82 8.31 -5.79
N CYS A 61 10.30 7.29 -6.49
CA CYS A 61 11.15 6.26 -5.89
C CYS A 61 12.57 6.80 -5.60
N PRO A 62 12.99 6.95 -4.33
CA PRO A 62 14.26 7.59 -4.01
C PRO A 62 15.49 6.77 -4.45
N THR A 63 15.32 5.46 -4.68
CA THR A 63 16.39 4.55 -5.08
C THR A 63 16.28 4.08 -6.53
N ASN A 64 15.34 4.63 -7.30
CA ASN A 64 15.05 4.19 -8.67
C ASN A 64 14.86 2.66 -8.75
N ALA A 65 14.14 2.10 -7.78
CA ALA A 65 13.85 0.67 -7.70
C ALA A 65 12.69 0.23 -8.60
N ILE A 66 11.97 1.18 -9.23
CA ILE A 66 10.77 0.91 -10.02
C ILE A 66 11.01 1.34 -11.46
N GLU A 67 10.74 0.45 -12.41
CA GLU A 67 10.78 0.72 -13.84
C GLU A 67 9.39 0.53 -14.44
N MET A 68 8.96 1.36 -15.38
CA MET A 68 7.70 1.16 -16.10
C MET A 68 7.94 0.24 -17.28
N LYS A 69 7.22 -0.88 -17.34
CA LYS A 69 7.28 -1.87 -18.41
C LYS A 69 6.05 -1.79 -19.31
N LYS A 70 6.27 -1.83 -20.61
CA LYS A 70 5.19 -1.85 -21.61
C LYS A 70 4.38 -3.13 -21.49
N LEU A 71 3.06 -2.96 -21.53
CA LEU A 71 2.12 -4.07 -21.66
C LEU A 71 2.16 -4.62 -23.08
N ALA A 72 1.96 -5.92 -23.22
CA ALA A 72 1.84 -6.58 -24.52
C ALA A 72 0.62 -6.07 -25.32
N SER A 73 -0.42 -5.63 -24.62
CA SER A 73 -1.61 -5.01 -25.21
C SER A 73 -2.06 -3.85 -24.32
N PRO A 74 -2.24 -2.64 -24.87
CA PRO A 74 -2.79 -1.51 -24.12
C PRO A 74 -4.19 -1.82 -23.60
N VAL A 75 -4.50 -1.35 -22.39
CA VAL A 75 -5.81 -1.50 -21.76
C VAL A 75 -6.49 -0.13 -21.69
N LYS A 76 -7.61 0.04 -22.40
CA LYS A 76 -8.40 1.27 -22.32
C LYS A 76 -9.19 1.25 -21.00
N LEU A 77 -8.92 2.22 -20.11
CA LEU A 77 -9.62 2.36 -18.82
C LEU A 77 -10.82 3.28 -18.97
N THR A 78 -10.62 4.44 -19.62
CA THR A 78 -11.68 5.39 -19.92
C THR A 78 -11.52 5.90 -21.36
N ASP A 79 -12.44 6.74 -21.84
CA ASP A 79 -12.31 7.35 -23.17
C ASP A 79 -11.06 8.21 -23.33
N SER A 80 -10.57 8.79 -22.25
CA SER A 80 -9.40 9.67 -22.23
C SER A 80 -8.13 9.00 -21.70
N TRP A 81 -8.22 7.78 -21.15
CA TRP A 81 -7.12 7.14 -20.45
C TRP A 81 -6.89 5.70 -20.89
N THR A 82 -5.72 5.44 -21.46
CA THR A 82 -5.27 4.11 -21.87
C THR A 82 -3.98 3.75 -21.15
N LYS A 83 -4.03 2.64 -20.40
CA LYS A 83 -2.89 2.06 -19.70
C LYS A 83 -2.02 1.32 -20.71
N THR A 84 -0.80 1.82 -20.94
CA THR A 84 0.19 1.22 -21.84
C THR A 84 1.34 0.55 -21.09
N GLU A 85 1.58 0.94 -19.84
CA GLU A 85 2.70 0.49 -19.03
C GLU A 85 2.26 0.17 -17.59
N VAL A 86 2.97 -0.75 -16.94
CA VAL A 86 2.80 -1.13 -15.53
C VAL A 86 4.16 -1.13 -14.82
N PRO A 87 4.22 -0.83 -13.52
CA PRO A 87 5.50 -0.80 -12.81
C PRO A 87 6.04 -2.21 -12.56
N GLU A 88 7.36 -2.33 -12.58
CA GLU A 88 8.11 -3.49 -12.12
C GLU A 88 9.05 -3.06 -10.98
N LEU A 89 8.96 -3.73 -9.84
CA LEU A 89 9.74 -3.40 -8.64
C LEU A 89 10.96 -4.31 -8.51
N ASN A 90 12.14 -3.71 -8.43
CA ASN A 90 13.37 -4.38 -8.03
C ASN A 90 13.49 -4.42 -6.50
N SER A 91 13.21 -5.58 -5.90
CA SER A 91 13.26 -5.79 -4.45
C SER A 91 14.65 -5.57 -3.82
N LEU A 92 15.74 -5.71 -4.58
CA LEU A 92 17.10 -5.50 -4.05
C LEU A 92 17.47 -4.02 -3.92
N LYS A 93 16.83 -3.15 -4.72
CA LYS A 93 17.01 -1.69 -4.65
C LYS A 93 15.97 -1.03 -3.73
N CYS A 94 14.89 -1.73 -3.41
CA CYS A 94 13.80 -1.19 -2.60
C CYS A 94 14.23 -1.06 -1.14
N VAL A 95 14.07 0.13 -0.57
CA VAL A 95 14.30 0.39 0.86
C VAL A 95 13.01 0.39 1.69
N VAL A 96 11.89 -0.04 1.09
CA VAL A 96 10.60 -0.23 1.77
C VAL A 96 10.10 1.06 2.46
N CYS A 97 10.26 2.21 1.80
CA CYS A 97 9.83 3.51 2.34
C CYS A 97 8.34 3.85 2.11
N TYR A 98 7.62 3.04 1.32
CA TYR A 98 6.18 3.20 1.01
C TYR A 98 5.75 4.42 0.19
N TYR A 99 6.68 5.24 -0.32
CA TYR A 99 6.30 6.39 -1.17
C TYR A 99 5.50 5.98 -2.42
N CYS A 100 5.87 4.87 -3.04
CA CYS A 100 5.12 4.35 -4.20
C CYS A 100 3.65 4.01 -3.89
N HIS A 101 3.35 3.64 -2.64
CA HIS A 101 2.00 3.41 -2.16
C HIS A 101 1.29 4.74 -1.84
N ASP A 102 1.93 5.61 -1.05
CA ASP A 102 1.31 6.83 -0.53
C ASP A 102 1.03 7.87 -1.63
N PHE A 103 1.86 7.91 -2.66
CA PHE A 103 1.68 8.76 -3.84
C PHE A 103 0.91 8.06 -4.97
N CYS A 104 0.41 6.84 -4.77
CA CYS A 104 -0.44 6.18 -5.75
C CYS A 104 -1.78 6.93 -5.80
N PRO A 105 -2.25 7.42 -6.98
CA PRO A 105 -3.52 8.14 -7.07
C PRO A 105 -4.73 7.31 -6.59
N VAL A 106 -4.67 5.99 -6.80
CA VAL A 106 -5.69 5.04 -6.32
C VAL A 106 -5.83 5.12 -4.79
N PHE A 107 -4.71 5.22 -4.08
CA PHE A 107 -4.71 5.41 -2.64
C PHE A 107 -5.00 6.85 -2.22
N LEU A 108 -4.27 7.80 -2.79
CA LEU A 108 -4.31 9.20 -2.35
C LEU A 108 -5.66 9.88 -2.62
N LEU A 109 -6.29 9.61 -3.76
CA LEU A 109 -7.53 10.28 -4.18
C LEU A 109 -8.77 9.49 -3.78
N TYR A 110 -8.72 8.16 -3.84
CA TYR A 110 -9.89 7.31 -3.67
C TYR A 110 -9.86 6.48 -2.38
N GLY A 111 -8.75 6.47 -1.64
CA GLY A 111 -8.64 5.73 -0.38
C GLY A 111 -8.56 4.20 -0.55
N GLU A 112 -8.42 3.71 -1.79
CA GLU A 112 -8.24 2.30 -2.10
C GLU A 112 -6.79 1.85 -1.88
N LYS A 113 -6.48 0.55 -1.87
CA LYS A 113 -5.10 0.13 -1.61
C LYS A 113 -4.18 0.57 -2.74
N GLY A 114 -2.99 1.06 -2.39
CA GLY A 114 -1.99 1.44 -3.38
C GLY A 114 -1.63 0.25 -4.27
N THR A 115 -1.62 0.48 -5.57
CA THR A 115 -1.47 -0.57 -6.61
C THR A 115 -0.07 -1.17 -6.68
N ILE A 116 0.90 -0.53 -6.03
CA ILE A 116 2.25 -1.03 -5.85
C ILE A 116 2.61 -0.97 -4.36
N HIS A 117 3.02 -2.10 -3.82
CA HIS A 117 3.42 -2.20 -2.42
C HIS A 117 4.54 -3.23 -2.24
N PRO A 118 5.59 -2.90 -1.47
CA PRO A 118 6.71 -3.82 -1.25
C PRO A 118 6.32 -5.06 -0.43
N ASN A 119 5.13 -5.09 0.18
CA ASN A 119 4.56 -6.22 0.91
C ASN A 119 3.14 -6.55 0.41
N THR A 120 2.64 -7.75 0.69
CA THR A 120 1.25 -8.11 0.36
C THR A 120 0.31 -7.41 1.35
N VAL A 121 -0.65 -6.63 0.87
CA VAL A 121 -1.65 -5.94 1.71
C VAL A 121 -3.06 -6.54 1.59
N GLY A 122 -3.11 -7.85 1.32
CA GLY A 122 -4.34 -8.58 1.00
C GLY A 122 -4.86 -8.24 -0.41
N ASN A 123 -5.92 -8.91 -0.81
CA ASN A 123 -6.53 -8.70 -2.12
C ASN A 123 -7.36 -7.42 -2.12
N GLN A 124 -7.54 -6.83 -3.29
CA GLN A 124 -8.52 -5.77 -3.56
C GLN A 124 -9.23 -6.10 -4.87
N GLU A 125 -10.53 -5.82 -4.92
CA GLU A 125 -11.33 -5.90 -6.13
C GLU A 125 -11.80 -4.48 -6.42
N VAL A 126 -11.10 -3.80 -7.32
CA VAL A 126 -11.36 -2.40 -7.67
C VAL A 126 -11.60 -2.31 -9.17
N ASP A 127 -12.76 -1.83 -9.59
CA ASP A 127 -12.98 -1.42 -10.97
C ASP A 127 -12.40 -0.03 -11.18
N VAL A 128 -11.18 0.00 -11.70
CA VAL A 128 -10.43 1.22 -11.97
C VAL A 128 -11.12 2.12 -12.98
N SER A 129 -11.84 1.54 -13.94
CA SER A 129 -12.51 2.30 -15.00
C SER A 129 -13.65 3.13 -14.44
N GLU A 130 -14.37 2.58 -13.46
CA GLU A 130 -15.38 3.31 -12.71
C GLU A 130 -14.74 4.31 -11.74
N LEU A 131 -13.72 3.86 -10.99
CA LEU A 131 -13.06 4.66 -9.95
C LEU A 131 -12.52 5.99 -10.49
N ILE A 132 -11.84 5.97 -11.64
CA ILE A 132 -11.25 7.17 -12.26
C ILE A 132 -12.33 8.21 -12.60
N ASN A 133 -13.54 7.78 -12.96
CA ASN A 133 -14.64 8.66 -13.33
C ASN A 133 -15.39 9.24 -12.11
N GLN A 134 -15.13 8.74 -10.89
CA GLN A 134 -15.78 9.24 -9.70
C GLN A 134 -15.22 10.63 -9.32
N PRO A 135 -16.10 11.60 -8.97
CA PRO A 135 -15.65 12.90 -8.53
C PRO A 135 -14.94 12.79 -7.17
N VAL A 136 -13.73 13.35 -7.07
CA VAL A 136 -12.98 13.37 -5.81
C VAL A 136 -13.71 14.25 -4.81
N LYS A 137 -14.24 13.64 -3.75
CA LYS A 137 -14.98 14.35 -2.69
C LYS A 137 -14.01 14.96 -1.67
N ILE A 138 -13.70 16.24 -1.83
CA ILE A 138 -12.93 17.01 -0.84
C ILE A 138 -13.89 17.56 0.22
N SER A 139 -13.58 17.37 1.50
CA SER A 139 -14.36 17.95 2.61
C SER A 139 -14.31 19.47 2.60
N ASP A 140 -15.36 20.12 3.08
CA ASP A 140 -15.44 21.59 3.06
C ASP A 140 -14.36 22.25 3.93
N ASP A 141 -13.97 21.62 5.03
CA ASP A 141 -12.86 22.11 5.87
C ASP A 141 -11.52 22.06 5.13
N LYS A 142 -11.24 20.98 4.38
CA LYS A 142 -10.03 20.90 3.54
C LYS A 142 -10.07 21.91 2.41
N LEU A 143 -11.24 22.11 1.78
CA LEU A 143 -11.40 23.14 0.75
C LEU A 143 -11.17 24.55 1.30
N LYS A 144 -11.67 24.87 2.50
CA LYS A 144 -11.39 26.15 3.17
C LYS A 144 -9.90 26.34 3.40
N VAL A 145 -9.17 25.33 3.87
CA VAL A 145 -7.71 25.41 4.03
C VAL A 145 -7.01 25.63 2.68
N ILE A 146 -7.31 24.82 1.67
CA ILE A 146 -6.71 24.94 0.33
C ILE A 146 -6.99 26.34 -0.27
N SER A 147 -8.21 26.84 -0.10
CA SER A 147 -8.63 28.15 -0.63
C SER A 147 -7.82 29.33 -0.07
N GLN A 148 -7.21 29.19 1.11
CA GLN A 148 -6.33 30.23 1.67
C GLN A 148 -5.07 30.42 0.82
N TYR A 149 -4.64 29.38 0.11
CA TYR A 149 -3.46 29.37 -0.73
C TYR A 149 -3.78 29.54 -2.22
N LEU A 150 -5.06 29.45 -2.62
CA LEU A 150 -5.47 29.70 -4.00
C LEU A 150 -5.70 31.20 -4.21
N SER A 151 -5.18 31.73 -5.32
CA SER A 151 -5.43 33.10 -5.76
C SER A 151 -6.88 33.32 -6.21
N ASP A 152 -7.57 32.25 -6.60
CA ASP A 152 -8.96 32.28 -7.05
C ASP A 152 -9.91 31.68 -6.00
N LYS A 153 -10.89 32.50 -5.56
CA LYS A 153 -11.92 32.13 -4.56
C LYS A 153 -13.27 31.75 -5.18
N THR A 154 -13.39 31.70 -6.51
CA THR A 154 -14.66 31.32 -7.19
C THR A 154 -15.16 29.95 -6.77
N ILE A 155 -14.27 29.00 -6.51
CA ILE A 155 -14.63 27.63 -6.08
C ILE A 155 -15.44 27.63 -4.77
N LEU A 156 -15.09 28.50 -3.81
CA LEU A 156 -15.85 28.65 -2.56
C LEU A 156 -17.22 29.29 -2.80
N LYS A 157 -17.24 30.38 -3.57
CA LYS A 157 -18.47 31.13 -3.85
C LYS A 157 -19.53 30.29 -4.58
N ASN A 158 -19.10 29.43 -5.50
CA ASN A 158 -19.98 28.56 -6.26
C ASN A 158 -20.62 27.42 -5.43
N ARG A 159 -20.14 27.16 -4.22
CA ARG A 159 -20.70 26.15 -3.30
C ARG A 159 -21.60 26.74 -2.21
N GLU A 160 -21.60 28.06 -2.03
CA GLU A 160 -22.46 28.77 -1.07
C GLU A 160 -23.83 29.18 -1.67
N GLY A 161 -24.03 28.96 -2.98
CA GLY A 161 -25.24 29.29 -3.73
C GLY A 161 -26.11 28.09 -4.07
#